data_AF-A0A939UZX2-F1
#
_entry.id   AF-A0A939UZX2-F1
#
_cell.length_a   1.000
_cell.length_b   1.000
_cell.length_c   1.000
_cell.angle_alpha   90.00
_cell.angle_beta   90.00
_cell.angle_gamma   90.00
#
_symmetry.space_group_name_H-M   'P 1'
#
loop_
_entity.id
_entity.type
_entity.pdbx_description
1 polymer ?
#
loop_
_entity_poly.entity_id
_entity_poly.type
_entity_poly.pdbx_seq_one_letter_code
_entity_poly.pdbx_strand_id
1 'polypeptide(L)'
;MEKTSLVQTRPEKLNKGLGKWGIGLAFPMAFVYVRLFLFGIADYSKIADGIAKFLFCVLFIVWNELVLAGRCKQRKLSASDIFWYLALVLSSALLYMAPEYGLAVLVLHIVVFYTTAVRSRGLLMGYTSCYIVGDFMVTIFIRPFANFVRLFRDVGLFSGEEHKKGKIWIGILAIVFILPAFLIALYLLGQIDPTFGQVFANITDYITDDEVARNVCSLFLAFPVGLYLYGMLSGCARKDEEEMLNDGRRTDALFEKLRAAPVVISRILLILFDLLYIVFFCFRGNYYFDSFSGKIGEGFTLAEYARQGFFELCGIMAVNLFVFCVIRFLTMKEEYKSAFNKVLLSLLMCESIVFAISSLSKLVLYFSIYGYTAKRLLSMWGTIFLGAGCVLVILSLFITRKDFMRIWTVITMSTYILICIASGIFTFTGSISNNCEVQLELKNDVKAVTWTFYDSNGEEIETHTEDNNGELIYKNVTLFCSKPEKYDYYTINITNRSGDDKRVDYFHEQYKDTIIRITENDNGIYHSSIR
;
A
#
# COMPACT_ATOMS: atom_id res chain seq x y z
N MET A 1 -6.13 -50.52 16.95
CA MET A 1 -6.16 -49.38 17.90
C MET A 1 -4.73 -49.09 18.32
N GLU A 2 -4.02 -48.33 17.50
CA GLU A 2 -2.60 -48.00 17.73
C GLU A 2 -2.55 -46.61 18.36
N LYS A 3 -2.04 -46.54 19.60
CA LYS A 3 -1.89 -45.30 20.36
C LYS A 3 -0.92 -44.39 19.62
N THR A 4 -1.44 -43.30 19.06
CA THR A 4 -0.67 -42.17 18.56
C THR A 4 0.01 -41.52 19.77
N SER A 5 1.30 -41.81 19.95
CA SER A 5 2.14 -41.14 20.94
C SER A 5 2.28 -39.68 20.54
N LEU A 6 1.63 -38.81 21.31
CA LEU A 6 1.85 -37.37 21.29
C LEU A 6 3.35 -37.11 21.46
N VAL A 7 3.96 -36.51 20.43
CA VAL A 7 5.34 -36.02 20.44
C VAL A 7 5.46 -35.03 21.61
N GLN A 8 6.06 -35.51 22.70
CA GLN A 8 6.37 -34.73 23.88
C GLN A 8 7.50 -33.76 23.52
N THR A 9 7.14 -32.52 23.17
CA THR A 9 8.12 -31.46 22.89
C THR A 9 8.82 -31.09 24.19
N ARG A 10 10.12 -31.42 24.30
CA ARG A 10 10.96 -30.99 25.44
C ARG A 10 10.92 -29.46 25.57
N PRO A 11 10.87 -28.90 26.79
CA PRO A 11 10.94 -27.46 26.98
C PRO A 11 12.29 -26.94 26.48
N GLU A 12 12.24 -26.20 25.37
CA GLU A 12 13.40 -25.58 24.72
C GLU A 12 14.06 -24.58 25.68
N LYS A 13 15.31 -24.84 26.08
CA LYS A 13 16.07 -23.90 26.92
C LYS A 13 16.43 -22.65 26.10
N LEU A 14 15.73 -21.55 26.38
CA LEU A 14 16.05 -20.20 25.90
C LEU A 14 17.45 -19.79 26.38
N ASN A 15 18.25 -19.12 25.55
CA ASN A 15 19.51 -18.54 26.02
C ASN A 15 19.18 -17.40 26.99
N LYS A 16 19.54 -17.57 28.28
CA LYS A 16 18.88 -16.91 29.42
C LYS A 16 19.02 -15.38 29.46
N GLY A 17 19.97 -14.77 28.75
CA GLY A 17 20.22 -13.33 28.74
C GLY A 17 19.44 -12.60 27.65
N LEU A 18 19.90 -12.71 26.40
CA LEU A 18 19.35 -12.02 25.23
C LEU A 18 17.88 -12.39 24.95
N GLY A 19 17.48 -13.63 25.20
CA GLY A 19 16.09 -14.06 25.04
C GLY A 19 15.11 -13.36 25.97
N LYS A 20 15.54 -12.94 27.17
CA LYS A 20 14.69 -12.18 28.10
C LYS A 20 14.40 -10.77 27.60
N TRP A 21 15.37 -10.12 26.97
CA TRP A 21 15.17 -8.80 26.34
C TRP A 21 14.19 -8.89 25.16
N GLY A 22 14.31 -9.94 24.33
CA GLY A 22 13.35 -10.19 23.26
C GLY A 22 11.91 -10.41 23.76
N ILE A 23 11.73 -11.03 24.93
CA ILE A 23 10.42 -11.20 25.58
C ILE A 23 9.93 -9.88 26.18
N GLY A 24 10.79 -9.18 26.93
CA GLY A 24 10.44 -7.94 27.63
C GLY A 24 10.02 -6.79 26.71
N LEU A 25 10.56 -6.75 25.48
CA LEU A 25 10.21 -5.75 24.47
C LEU A 25 8.87 -6.01 23.77
N ALA A 26 8.24 -7.19 23.96
CA ALA A 26 7.02 -7.53 23.22
C ALA A 26 5.85 -6.58 23.46
N PHE A 27 5.62 -6.23 24.73
CA PHE A 27 4.52 -5.34 25.08
C PHE A 27 4.83 -3.86 24.76
N PRO A 28 6.00 -3.30 25.11
CA PRO A 28 6.37 -1.94 24.71
C PRO A 28 6.31 -1.72 23.19
N MET A 29 6.84 -2.65 22.39
CA MET A 29 6.82 -2.53 20.94
C MET A 29 5.40 -2.56 20.38
N ALA A 30 4.52 -3.40 20.94
CA ALA A 30 3.12 -3.44 20.53
C ALA A 30 2.37 -2.16 20.90
N PHE A 31 2.61 -1.59 22.07
CA PHE A 31 2.02 -0.33 22.48
C PHE A 31 2.43 0.82 21.56
N VAL A 32 3.73 0.93 21.25
CA VAL A 32 4.24 1.93 20.31
C VAL A 32 3.66 1.72 18.91
N TYR A 33 3.58 0.46 18.44
CA TYR A 33 2.95 0.15 17.15
C TYR A 33 1.50 0.64 17.08
N VAL A 34 0.68 0.32 18.09
CA VAL A 34 -0.73 0.73 18.14
C VAL A 34 -0.85 2.26 18.14
N ARG A 35 -0.03 2.94 18.93
CA ARG A 35 0.00 4.42 18.95
C ARG A 35 0.37 5.00 17.59
N LEU A 36 1.43 4.50 16.95
CA LEU A 36 1.93 5.08 15.70
C LEU A 36 1.08 4.77 14.46
N PHE A 37 0.50 3.57 14.38
CA PHE A 37 -0.13 3.08 13.16
C PHE A 37 -1.66 2.99 13.22
N LEU A 38 -2.27 2.83 14.40
CA LEU A 38 -3.73 2.74 14.53
C LEU A 38 -4.37 4.07 14.92
N PHE A 39 -3.81 4.76 15.92
CA PHE A 39 -4.38 6.03 16.41
C PHE A 39 -3.70 7.27 15.85
N GLY A 40 -2.52 7.11 15.24
CA GLY A 40 -1.66 8.24 14.86
C GLY A 40 -1.21 9.05 16.08
N ILE A 41 -0.31 10.00 15.85
CA ILE A 41 0.02 11.00 16.86
C ILE A 41 -0.59 12.33 16.41
N ALA A 42 -1.78 12.63 16.92
CA ALA A 42 -2.62 13.74 16.45
C ALA A 42 -1.97 15.13 16.59
N ASP A 43 -1.08 15.31 17.57
CA ASP A 43 -0.45 16.61 17.87
C ASP A 43 0.88 16.86 17.13
N TYR A 44 1.33 15.92 16.29
CA TYR A 44 2.63 16.04 15.62
C TYR A 44 2.51 16.47 14.16
N SER A 45 3.46 17.29 13.73
CA SER A 45 3.68 17.52 12.29
C SER A 45 3.90 16.17 11.59
N LYS A 46 3.45 16.07 10.32
CA LYS A 46 3.67 14.88 9.48
C LYS A 46 5.13 14.41 9.45
N ILE A 47 6.08 15.32 9.62
CA ILE A 47 7.53 15.04 9.71
C ILE A 47 7.86 14.25 10.98
N ALA A 48 7.36 14.70 12.14
CA ALA A 48 7.62 14.02 13.40
C ALA A 48 6.95 12.64 13.47
N ASP A 49 5.77 12.49 12.87
CA ASP A 49 5.13 11.18 12.68
C ASP A 49 6.01 10.23 11.84
N GLY A 50 6.57 10.73 10.73
CA GLY A 50 7.52 9.98 9.91
C GLY A 50 8.78 9.56 10.67
N ILE A 51 9.38 10.47 11.46
CA ILE A 51 10.55 10.19 12.29
C ILE A 51 10.22 9.10 13.33
N ALA A 52 9.06 9.18 13.98
CA ALA A 52 8.65 8.19 14.98
C ALA A 52 8.49 6.80 14.36
N LYS A 53 7.89 6.70 13.17
CA LYS A 53 7.77 5.43 12.42
C LYS A 53 9.13 4.89 11.96
N PHE A 54 10.04 5.76 11.53
CA PHE A 54 11.43 5.38 11.22
C PHE A 54 12.16 4.79 12.45
N LEU A 55 12.10 5.49 13.58
CA LEU A 55 12.70 5.02 14.84
C LEU A 55 12.09 3.68 15.28
N PHE A 56 10.78 3.52 15.13
CA PHE A 56 10.11 2.26 15.40
C PHE A 56 10.64 1.12 14.51
N CYS A 57 10.84 1.34 13.22
CA CYS A 57 11.40 0.33 12.32
C CYS A 57 12.84 -0.07 12.71
N VAL A 58 13.67 0.89 13.13
CA VAL A 58 15.01 0.63 13.65
C VAL A 58 14.95 -0.22 14.92
N LEU A 59 14.08 0.14 15.88
CA LEU A 59 13.85 -0.63 17.10
C LEU A 59 13.30 -2.02 16.81
N PHE A 60 12.44 -2.17 15.80
CA PHE A 60 11.91 -3.46 15.36
C PHE A 60 13.01 -4.38 14.83
N ILE A 61 13.99 -3.87 14.07
CA ILE A 61 15.14 -4.65 13.62
C ILE A 61 15.94 -5.16 14.82
N VAL A 62 16.22 -4.28 15.80
CA VAL A 62 16.91 -4.66 17.04
C VAL A 62 16.12 -5.73 17.80
N TRP A 63 14.80 -5.56 17.93
CA TRP A 63 13.94 -6.51 18.60
C TRP A 63 13.92 -7.89 17.90
N ASN A 64 13.86 -7.91 16.57
CA ASN A 64 13.96 -9.13 15.77
C ASN A 64 15.29 -9.86 16.02
N GLU A 65 16.42 -9.15 16.00
CA GLU A 65 17.73 -9.74 16.30
C GLU A 65 17.84 -10.27 17.74
N LEU A 66 17.25 -9.59 18.73
CA LEU A 66 17.22 -10.07 20.12
C LEU A 66 16.42 -11.37 20.26
N VAL A 67 15.26 -11.46 19.61
CA VAL A 67 14.44 -12.68 19.57
C VAL A 67 15.21 -13.82 18.88
N LEU A 68 15.88 -13.53 17.75
CA LEU A 68 16.71 -14.49 17.03
C LEU A 68 17.91 -14.95 17.86
N ALA A 69 18.63 -14.04 18.54
CA ALA A 69 19.80 -14.37 19.36
C ALA A 69 19.44 -15.18 20.62
N GLY A 70 18.25 -14.94 21.18
CA GLY A 70 17.73 -15.73 22.30
C GLY A 70 17.36 -17.17 21.92
N ARG A 71 17.06 -17.41 20.64
CA ARG A 71 16.47 -18.66 20.16
C ARG A 71 17.39 -19.48 19.27
N CYS A 72 18.11 -18.86 18.35
CA CYS A 72 18.96 -19.52 17.37
C CYS A 72 20.43 -19.24 17.67
N LYS A 73 21.34 -20.09 17.18
CA LYS A 73 22.76 -19.71 17.12
C LYS A 73 22.88 -18.46 16.23
N GLN A 74 23.51 -17.41 16.72
CA GLN A 74 23.73 -16.20 15.94
C GLN A 74 24.48 -16.56 14.65
N ARG A 75 23.90 -16.19 13.51
CA ARG A 75 24.47 -16.37 12.17
C ARG A 75 24.89 -14.99 11.65
N LYS A 76 26.02 -14.94 10.94
CA LYS A 76 26.46 -13.73 10.24
C LYS A 76 25.37 -13.27 9.27
N LEU A 77 25.22 -11.95 9.12
CA LEU A 77 24.28 -11.36 8.17
C LEU A 77 24.70 -11.72 6.74
N SER A 78 23.77 -12.25 5.95
CA SER A 78 23.95 -12.41 4.51
C SER A 78 23.75 -11.09 3.79
N ALA A 79 24.30 -10.94 2.58
CA ALA A 79 24.04 -9.78 1.72
C ALA A 79 22.53 -9.55 1.47
N SER A 80 21.74 -10.63 1.40
CA SER A 80 20.28 -10.54 1.29
C SER A 80 19.65 -9.95 2.56
N ASP A 81 20.13 -10.33 3.74
CA ASP A 81 19.58 -9.84 5.02
C ASP A 81 19.86 -8.34 5.16
N ILE A 82 21.08 -7.92 4.79
CA ILE A 82 21.49 -6.51 4.78
C ILE A 82 20.64 -5.70 3.81
N PHE A 83 20.40 -6.20 2.60
CA PHE A 83 19.56 -5.53 1.61
C PHE A 83 18.15 -5.27 2.15
N TRP A 84 17.49 -6.27 2.76
CA TRP A 84 16.12 -6.11 3.24
C TRP A 84 16.03 -5.26 4.50
N TYR A 85 17.04 -5.28 5.39
CA TYR A 85 17.13 -4.32 6.48
C TYR A 85 17.33 -2.89 5.99
N LEU A 86 18.23 -2.69 5.01
CA LEU A 86 18.41 -1.39 4.39
C LEU A 86 17.13 -0.91 3.70
N ALA A 87 16.43 -1.81 3.01
CA ALA A 87 15.17 -1.50 2.34
C ALA A 87 14.08 -1.07 3.34
N LEU A 88 13.99 -1.71 4.51
CA LEU A 88 13.08 -1.35 5.60
C LEU A 88 13.41 0.03 6.21
N VAL A 89 14.70 0.29 6.44
CA VAL A 89 15.17 1.58 6.99
C VAL A 89 14.94 2.70 5.98
N LEU A 90 15.24 2.49 4.70
CA LEU A 90 15.02 3.49 3.66
C LEU A 90 13.53 3.74 3.41
N SER A 91 12.69 2.69 3.34
CA SER A 91 11.25 2.88 3.13
C SER A 91 10.58 3.63 4.28
N SER A 92 10.99 3.36 5.53
CA SER A 92 10.49 4.10 6.69
C SER A 92 11.02 5.53 6.76
N ALA A 93 12.29 5.78 6.40
CA ALA A 93 12.85 7.13 6.35
C ALA A 93 12.19 8.01 5.27
N LEU A 94 11.82 7.40 4.14
CA LEU A 94 11.24 8.09 3.00
C LEU A 94 9.70 8.19 3.06
N LEU A 95 9.07 7.73 4.15
CA LEU A 95 7.61 7.68 4.29
C LEU A 95 6.95 9.05 4.07
N TYR A 96 7.56 10.11 4.60
CA TYR A 96 7.06 11.48 4.42
C TYR A 96 7.20 11.99 2.97
N MET A 97 8.19 11.50 2.23
CA MET A 97 8.48 11.88 0.85
C MET A 97 7.74 11.02 -0.18
N ALA A 98 7.02 10.00 0.28
CA ALA A 98 6.33 9.07 -0.58
C ALA A 98 5.18 9.77 -1.32
N PRO A 99 5.00 9.52 -2.64
CA PRO A 99 3.95 10.17 -3.42
C PRO A 99 2.52 9.95 -2.89
N GLU A 100 2.31 8.82 -2.21
CA GLU A 100 1.03 8.44 -1.61
C GLU A 100 1.32 7.72 -0.27
N TYR A 101 0.87 8.34 0.82
CA TYR A 101 1.23 7.93 2.19
C TYR A 101 0.61 6.58 2.57
N GLY A 102 -0.64 6.32 2.19
CA GLY A 102 -1.32 5.06 2.53
C GLY A 102 -0.63 3.83 1.95
N LEU A 103 -0.26 3.89 0.68
CA LEU A 103 0.50 2.88 -0.04
C LEU A 103 1.89 2.72 0.57
N ALA A 104 2.55 3.81 0.95
CA ALA A 104 3.86 3.75 1.58
C ALA A 104 3.83 3.03 2.93
N VAL A 105 2.80 3.29 3.75
CA VAL A 105 2.55 2.54 4.98
C VAL A 105 2.27 1.07 4.68
N LEU A 106 1.47 0.76 3.66
CA LEU A 106 1.20 -0.63 3.24
C LEU A 106 2.48 -1.35 2.81
N VAL A 107 3.31 -0.72 1.98
CA VAL A 107 4.60 -1.27 1.54
C VAL A 107 5.51 -1.50 2.75
N LEU A 108 5.53 -0.59 3.72
CA LEU A 108 6.31 -0.73 4.94
C LEU A 108 5.93 -2.01 5.71
N HIS A 109 4.64 -2.29 5.88
CA HIS A 109 4.17 -3.52 6.54
C HIS A 109 4.59 -4.78 5.75
N ILE A 110 4.42 -4.78 4.43
CA ILE A 110 4.86 -5.89 3.57
C ILE A 110 6.36 -6.15 3.75
N VAL A 111 7.18 -5.10 3.75
CA VAL A 111 8.64 -5.20 3.92
C VAL A 111 9.01 -5.70 5.32
N VAL A 112 8.28 -5.32 6.37
CA VAL A 112 8.49 -5.85 7.74
C VAL A 112 8.25 -7.35 7.78
N PHE A 113 7.13 -7.83 7.24
CA PHE A 113 6.81 -9.26 7.20
C PHE A 113 7.86 -10.03 6.39
N TYR A 114 8.21 -9.50 5.22
CA TYR A 114 9.15 -10.14 4.32
C TYR A 114 10.57 -10.19 4.92
N THR A 115 11.06 -9.09 5.47
CA THR A 115 12.36 -9.00 6.13
C THR A 115 12.46 -9.98 7.30
N THR A 116 11.40 -10.10 8.11
CA THR A 116 11.32 -11.07 9.21
C THR A 116 11.45 -12.50 8.67
N ALA A 117 10.70 -12.86 7.62
CA ALA A 117 10.74 -14.18 7.02
C ALA A 117 12.09 -14.51 6.38
N VAL A 118 12.71 -13.56 5.65
CA VAL A 118 14.04 -13.73 5.03
C VAL A 118 15.11 -13.94 6.11
N ARG A 119 15.16 -13.03 7.08
CA ARG A 119 16.21 -13.03 8.11
C ARG A 119 16.17 -14.30 8.94
N SER A 120 14.97 -14.74 9.31
CA SER A 120 14.76 -15.95 10.11
C SER A 120 14.86 -17.23 9.28
N ARG A 121 15.10 -17.11 7.97
CA ARG A 121 15.04 -18.17 6.95
C ARG A 121 13.67 -18.84 6.83
N GLY A 122 12.63 -18.26 7.41
CA GLY A 122 11.26 -18.76 7.36
C GLY A 122 10.58 -18.64 5.98
N LEU A 123 11.30 -18.70 4.87
CA LEU A 123 10.67 -18.89 3.56
C LEU A 123 10.39 -20.39 3.36
N LEU A 124 9.26 -20.74 2.75
CA LEU A 124 8.81 -22.12 2.53
C LEU A 124 9.88 -22.98 1.82
N MET A 125 10.61 -22.38 0.88
CA MET A 125 11.68 -23.04 0.13
C MET A 125 13.09 -22.66 0.63
N GLY A 126 13.20 -21.88 1.70
CA GLY A 126 14.46 -21.34 2.22
C GLY A 126 15.09 -20.20 1.40
N TYR A 127 14.53 -19.91 0.22
CA TYR A 127 14.88 -18.78 -0.65
C TYR A 127 13.62 -18.16 -1.26
N THR A 128 13.75 -16.94 -1.78
CA THR A 128 12.67 -16.23 -2.48
C THR A 128 12.28 -16.99 -3.74
N SER A 129 11.16 -17.69 -3.66
CA SER A 129 10.67 -18.55 -4.74
C SER A 129 9.39 -17.97 -5.35
N CYS A 130 8.82 -18.68 -6.31
CA CYS A 130 7.50 -18.37 -6.84
C CYS A 130 6.35 -18.52 -5.84
N TYR A 131 6.62 -19.09 -4.66
CA TYR A 131 5.66 -19.23 -3.57
C TYR A 131 5.65 -18.03 -2.62
N ILE A 132 6.11 -16.86 -3.07
CA ILE A 132 6.18 -15.64 -2.27
C ILE A 132 4.84 -15.27 -1.62
N VAL A 133 3.72 -15.46 -2.32
CA VAL A 133 2.38 -15.26 -1.74
C VAL A 133 2.12 -16.23 -0.59
N GLY A 134 2.52 -17.50 -0.74
CA GLY A 134 2.48 -18.49 0.34
C GLY A 134 3.38 -18.12 1.51
N ASP A 135 4.58 -17.59 1.24
CA ASP A 135 5.51 -17.10 2.27
C ASP A 135 4.87 -15.96 3.09
N PHE A 136 4.18 -15.02 2.43
CA PHE A 136 3.40 -13.97 3.09
C PHE A 136 2.23 -14.54 3.89
N MET A 137 1.41 -15.42 3.32
CA MET A 137 0.26 -16.02 4.03
C MET A 137 0.70 -16.77 5.28
N VAL A 138 1.78 -17.56 5.18
CA VAL A 138 2.34 -18.29 6.32
C VAL A 138 2.85 -17.32 7.38
N THR A 139 3.55 -16.26 6.97
CA THR A 139 4.15 -15.29 7.90
C THR A 139 3.12 -14.39 8.58
N ILE A 140 2.06 -13.99 7.87
CA ILE A 140 1.03 -13.06 8.35
C ILE A 140 -0.08 -13.80 9.11
N PHE A 141 -0.52 -14.97 8.65
CA PHE A 141 -1.72 -15.64 9.20
C PHE A 141 -1.43 -16.94 9.95
N ILE A 142 -0.37 -17.67 9.60
CA ILE A 142 -0.13 -18.98 10.22
C ILE A 142 0.80 -18.82 11.42
N ARG A 143 1.98 -18.23 11.23
CA ARG A 143 3.01 -18.13 12.28
C ARG A 143 2.60 -17.32 13.50
N PRO A 144 1.95 -16.15 13.38
CA PRO A 144 1.60 -15.35 14.55
C PRO A 144 0.60 -16.09 15.44
N PHE A 145 -0.39 -16.72 14.81
CA PHE A 145 -1.47 -17.43 15.51
C PHE A 145 -1.06 -18.81 16.02
N ALA A 146 -0.27 -19.57 15.25
CA ALA A 146 0.29 -20.84 15.70
C ALA A 146 1.17 -20.68 16.95
N ASN A 147 1.76 -19.49 17.13
CA ASN A 147 2.70 -19.18 18.19
C ASN A 147 2.19 -18.11 19.15
N PHE A 148 0.89 -17.82 19.10
CA PHE A 148 0.26 -16.75 19.86
C PHE A 148 0.46 -16.89 21.38
N VAL A 149 0.44 -18.15 21.87
CA VAL A 149 0.60 -18.48 23.29
C VAL A 149 2.07 -18.64 23.70
N ARG A 150 3.03 -18.57 22.76
CA ARG A 150 4.45 -18.79 23.08
C ARG A 150 5.00 -17.75 24.03
N LEU A 151 4.63 -16.47 23.88
CA LEU A 151 5.11 -15.39 24.75
C LEU A 151 4.99 -15.77 26.23
N PHE A 152 3.81 -16.25 26.63
CA PHE A 152 3.56 -16.69 28.01
C PHE A 152 4.35 -17.94 28.42
N ARG A 153 4.58 -18.88 27.48
CA ARG A 153 5.39 -20.07 27.72
C ARG A 153 6.83 -19.67 28.01
N ASP A 154 7.35 -18.73 27.23
CA ASP A 154 8.73 -18.24 27.36
C ASP A 154 8.92 -17.34 28.58
N VAL A 155 7.87 -16.65 29.04
CA VAL A 155 7.83 -15.95 30.34
C VAL A 155 7.76 -16.93 31.52
N GLY A 156 7.40 -18.20 31.29
CA GLY A 156 7.29 -19.23 32.32
C GLY A 156 5.91 -19.32 32.99
N LEU A 157 4.90 -18.61 32.50
CA LEU A 157 3.52 -18.65 33.01
C LEU A 157 2.83 -20.01 32.79
N PHE A 158 3.34 -20.81 31.85
CA PHE A 158 2.83 -22.14 31.48
C PHE A 158 3.70 -23.31 31.96
N SER A 159 4.65 -23.09 32.88
CA SER A 159 5.59 -24.14 33.31
C SER A 159 5.05 -25.11 34.39
N GLY A 160 3.74 -25.18 34.63
CA GLY A 160 3.16 -26.06 35.67
C GLY A 160 1.70 -26.47 35.44
N GLU A 161 1.45 -27.78 35.59
CA GLU A 161 0.20 -28.58 35.61
C GLU A 161 -0.93 -28.23 34.61
N GLU A 162 -1.05 -29.10 33.60
CA GLU A 162 -1.71 -28.87 32.30
C GLU A 162 -3.25 -28.81 32.27
N HIS A 163 -4.00 -29.09 33.34
CA HIS A 163 -5.45 -29.36 33.17
C HIS A 163 -6.45 -28.30 33.65
N LYS A 164 -6.07 -27.29 34.45
CA LYS A 164 -7.04 -26.27 34.93
C LYS A 164 -6.86 -24.87 34.32
N LYS A 165 -5.67 -24.51 33.84
CA LYS A 165 -5.40 -23.17 33.27
C LYS A 165 -5.76 -23.04 31.79
N GLY A 166 -5.87 -24.14 31.04
CA GLY A 166 -6.23 -24.11 29.61
C GLY A 166 -7.59 -23.48 29.29
N LYS A 167 -8.57 -23.57 30.20
CA LYS A 167 -9.92 -23.00 30.00
C LYS A 167 -9.94 -21.47 29.99
N ILE A 168 -9.12 -20.81 30.80
CA ILE A 168 -9.03 -19.34 30.86
C ILE A 168 -8.42 -18.79 29.56
N TRP A 169 -7.43 -19.49 28.99
CA TRP A 169 -6.76 -19.08 27.75
C TRP A 169 -7.57 -19.36 26.50
N ILE A 170 -8.39 -20.43 26.48
CA ILE A 170 -9.44 -20.61 25.46
C ILE A 170 -10.43 -19.43 25.53
N GLY A 171 -10.75 -18.95 26.73
CA GLY A 171 -11.56 -17.75 26.93
C GLY A 171 -10.91 -16.48 26.36
N ILE A 172 -9.62 -16.26 26.63
CA ILE A 172 -8.87 -15.10 26.07
C ILE A 172 -8.77 -15.18 24.55
N LEU A 173 -8.50 -16.37 23.99
CA LEU A 173 -8.50 -16.58 22.54
C LEU A 173 -9.89 -16.33 21.94
N ALA A 174 -10.95 -16.80 22.59
CA ALA A 174 -12.32 -16.54 22.17
C ALA A 174 -12.64 -15.04 22.18
N ILE A 175 -12.21 -14.29 23.21
CA ILE A 175 -12.38 -12.82 23.25
C ILE A 175 -11.64 -12.14 22.10
N VAL A 176 -10.41 -12.55 21.78
CA VAL A 176 -9.63 -11.97 20.66
C VAL A 176 -10.32 -12.18 19.31
N PHE A 177 -11.05 -13.29 19.12
CA PHE A 177 -11.80 -13.57 17.89
C PHE A 177 -13.23 -13.00 17.90
N ILE A 178 -13.89 -12.95 19.06
CA ILE A 178 -15.28 -12.48 19.20
C ILE A 178 -15.34 -10.95 19.24
N LEU A 179 -14.35 -10.28 19.84
CA LEU A 179 -14.35 -8.82 19.96
C LEU A 179 -14.38 -8.09 18.61
N PRO A 180 -13.58 -8.46 17.59
CA PRO A 180 -13.70 -7.86 16.26
C PRO A 180 -15.07 -8.08 15.62
N ALA A 181 -15.64 -9.28 15.74
CA ALA A 181 -16.97 -9.59 15.23
C ALA A 181 -18.05 -8.75 15.95
N PHE A 182 -17.91 -8.55 17.26
CA PHE A 182 -18.78 -7.69 18.05
C PHE A 182 -18.68 -6.22 17.64
N LEU A 183 -17.46 -5.70 17.41
CA LEU A 183 -17.26 -4.32 16.94
C LEU A 183 -17.84 -4.10 15.53
N ILE A 184 -17.70 -5.07 14.63
CA ILE A 184 -18.34 -5.02 13.30
C ILE A 184 -19.86 -5.03 13.44
N ALA A 185 -20.42 -5.87 14.31
CA ALA A 185 -21.85 -5.89 14.57
C ALA A 185 -22.35 -4.54 15.13
N LEU A 186 -21.59 -3.91 16.03
CA LEU A 186 -21.90 -2.57 16.55
C LEU A 186 -21.89 -1.50 15.44
N TYR A 187 -20.86 -1.51 14.59
CA TYR A 187 -20.78 -0.59 13.45
C TYR A 187 -21.97 -0.77 12.49
N LEU A 188 -22.30 -2.01 12.13
CA LEU A 188 -23.43 -2.33 11.26
C LEU A 188 -24.77 -1.90 11.90
N LEU A 189 -24.94 -2.07 13.22
CA LEU A 189 -26.10 -1.55 13.94
C LEU A 189 -26.19 -0.02 13.88
N GLY A 190 -25.06 0.68 13.99
CA GLY A 190 -24.99 2.14 13.87
C GLY A 190 -25.31 2.67 12.47
N GLN A 191 -25.16 1.84 11.42
CA GLN A 191 -25.58 2.18 10.06
C GLN A 191 -27.10 2.02 9.85
N ILE A 192 -27.76 1.17 10.65
CA ILE A 192 -29.20 0.90 10.55
C ILE A 192 -30.00 1.99 11.27
N ASP A 193 -29.54 2.43 12.44
CA ASP A 193 -30.22 3.42 13.27
C ASP A 193 -29.34 4.65 13.53
N PRO A 194 -29.73 5.86 13.07
CA PRO A 194 -28.94 7.07 13.25
C PRO A 194 -28.72 7.49 14.71
N THR A 195 -29.66 7.19 15.61
CA THR A 195 -29.53 7.51 17.04
C THR A 195 -28.52 6.59 17.72
N PHE A 196 -28.52 5.30 17.39
CA PHE A 196 -27.49 4.35 17.81
C PHE A 196 -26.12 4.69 17.20
N GLY A 197 -26.11 5.09 15.92
CA GLY A 197 -24.92 5.58 15.22
C GLY A 197 -24.28 6.79 15.91
N GLN A 198 -25.08 7.75 16.39
CA GLN A 198 -24.59 8.90 17.16
C GLN A 198 -23.94 8.51 18.48
N VAL A 199 -24.50 7.54 19.21
CA VAL A 199 -23.88 7.03 20.45
C VAL A 199 -22.52 6.40 20.16
N PHE A 200 -22.42 5.60 19.09
CA PHE A 200 -21.17 4.98 18.68
C PHE A 200 -20.13 5.99 18.18
N ALA A 201 -20.57 7.00 17.42
CA ALA A 201 -19.75 8.12 16.98
C ALA A 201 -19.18 8.87 18.20
N ASN A 202 -20.02 9.25 19.17
CA ASN A 202 -19.57 9.94 20.39
C ASN A 202 -18.54 9.14 21.20
N ILE A 203 -18.66 7.81 21.26
CA ILE A 203 -17.65 6.94 21.91
C ILE A 203 -16.34 6.95 21.12
N THR A 204 -16.43 6.87 19.80
CA THR A 204 -15.26 6.87 18.92
C THR A 204 -14.55 8.22 18.98
N ASP A 205 -15.29 9.32 18.95
CA ASP A 205 -14.79 10.68 19.08
C ASP A 205 -14.13 10.87 20.45
N TYR A 206 -14.76 10.40 21.54
CA TYR A 206 -14.14 10.42 22.87
C TYR A 206 -12.81 9.66 22.92
N ILE A 207 -12.72 8.47 22.31
CA ILE A 207 -11.46 7.70 22.25
C ILE A 207 -10.41 8.41 21.38
N THR A 208 -10.85 9.11 20.34
CA THR A 208 -9.96 9.75 19.35
C THR A 208 -9.48 11.11 19.80
N ASP A 209 -10.27 11.83 20.59
CA ASP A 209 -9.97 13.18 21.07
C ASP A 209 -9.28 13.15 22.44
N ASP A 210 -9.73 12.30 23.36
CA ASP A 210 -9.15 12.22 24.70
C ASP A 210 -7.87 11.38 24.73
N GLU A 211 -6.76 11.97 25.19
CA GLU A 211 -5.47 11.29 25.21
C GLU A 211 -5.45 10.10 26.18
N VAL A 212 -6.14 10.21 27.32
CA VAL A 212 -6.20 9.14 28.33
C VAL A 212 -6.96 7.95 27.77
N ALA A 213 -8.13 8.17 27.18
CA ALA A 213 -8.94 7.16 26.52
C ALA A 213 -8.16 6.47 25.39
N ARG A 214 -7.49 7.25 24.54
CA ARG A 214 -6.64 6.73 23.46
C ARG A 214 -5.58 5.80 23.98
N ASN A 215 -4.97 6.11 25.14
CA ASN A 215 -3.85 5.32 25.64
C ASN A 215 -4.16 4.22 26.66
N VAL A 216 -5.34 4.26 27.27
CA VAL A 216 -6.01 3.06 27.80
C VAL A 216 -6.36 2.09 26.67
N CYS A 217 -6.95 2.57 25.58
CA CYS A 217 -7.30 1.74 24.43
C CYS A 217 -6.06 1.13 23.76
N SER A 218 -5.00 1.95 23.61
CA SER A 218 -3.71 1.47 23.11
C SER A 218 -3.09 0.40 24.01
N LEU A 219 -3.19 0.53 25.33
CA LEU A 219 -2.71 -0.47 26.28
C LEU A 219 -3.47 -1.79 26.14
N PHE A 220 -4.78 -1.72 25.94
CA PHE A 220 -5.64 -2.88 25.74
C PHE A 220 -5.31 -3.60 24.41
N LEU A 221 -5.19 -2.85 23.30
CA LEU A 221 -4.84 -3.39 21.98
C LEU A 221 -3.37 -3.85 21.88
N ALA A 222 -2.46 -3.27 22.66
CA ALA A 222 -1.06 -3.68 22.72
C ALA A 222 -0.91 -5.15 23.14
N PHE A 223 -1.86 -5.68 23.92
CA PHE A 223 -1.82 -7.08 24.36
C PHE A 223 -1.98 -8.07 23.19
N PRO A 224 -3.10 -8.10 22.42
CA PRO A 224 -3.22 -9.00 21.27
C PRO A 224 -2.20 -8.70 20.18
N VAL A 225 -1.83 -7.43 19.96
CA VAL A 225 -0.80 -7.05 18.98
C VAL A 225 0.59 -7.57 19.39
N GLY A 226 0.93 -7.51 20.68
CA GLY A 226 2.19 -8.02 21.20
C GLY A 226 2.31 -9.53 21.08
N LEU A 227 1.20 -10.25 21.32
CA LEU A 227 1.13 -11.70 21.08
C LEU A 227 1.28 -12.05 19.61
N TYR A 228 0.64 -11.28 18.73
CA TYR A 228 0.76 -11.42 17.28
C TYR A 228 2.21 -11.20 16.80
N LEU A 229 2.80 -10.03 17.10
CA LEU A 229 4.15 -9.67 16.68
C LEU A 229 5.20 -10.60 17.28
N TYR A 230 5.12 -10.92 18.57
CA TYR A 230 6.05 -11.85 19.19
C TYR A 230 5.87 -13.28 18.65
N GLY A 231 4.63 -13.73 18.45
CA GLY A 231 4.31 -15.02 17.84
C GLY A 231 4.90 -15.13 16.44
N MET A 232 4.85 -14.05 15.66
CA MET A 232 5.50 -13.95 14.35
C MET A 232 7.03 -14.11 14.47
N LEU A 233 7.70 -13.24 15.25
CA LEU A 233 9.15 -13.23 15.39
C LEU A 233 9.69 -14.57 15.93
N SER A 234 9.06 -15.09 17.00
CA SER A 234 9.43 -16.36 17.61
C SER A 234 9.07 -17.58 16.75
N GLY A 235 8.00 -17.49 15.96
CA GLY A 235 7.61 -18.52 14.99
C GLY A 235 8.56 -18.62 13.80
N CYS A 236 9.09 -17.47 13.39
CA CYS A 236 10.09 -17.31 12.35
C CYS A 236 11.49 -17.77 12.82
N ALA A 237 11.85 -17.53 14.09
CA ALA A 237 13.13 -17.88 14.70
C ALA A 237 13.24 -19.39 15.04
N ARG A 238 13.48 -20.24 14.04
CA ARG A 238 13.67 -21.70 14.21
C ARG A 238 15.15 -22.12 14.27
N LYS A 239 15.45 -23.14 15.07
CA LYS A 239 16.81 -23.58 15.42
C LYS A 239 17.47 -24.47 14.35
N ASP A 240 16.74 -25.35 13.67
CA ASP A 240 17.36 -26.42 12.87
C ASP A 240 16.92 -26.43 11.40
N GLU A 241 17.90 -26.48 10.49
CA GLU A 241 17.73 -26.55 9.04
C GLU A 241 16.92 -27.78 8.61
N GLU A 242 17.02 -28.88 9.36
CA GLU A 242 16.25 -30.11 9.14
C GLU A 242 14.76 -29.94 9.47
N GLU A 243 14.41 -29.20 10.53
CA GLU A 243 13.00 -28.89 10.83
C GLU A 243 12.39 -27.97 9.78
N MET A 244 13.20 -27.08 9.19
CA MET A 244 12.77 -26.21 8.09
C MET A 244 12.47 -27.01 6.82
N LEU A 245 13.34 -27.96 6.47
CA LEU A 245 13.13 -28.90 5.36
C LEU A 245 11.96 -29.86 5.63
N ASN A 246 11.75 -30.25 6.88
CA ASN A 246 10.63 -31.11 7.27
C ASN A 246 9.30 -30.35 7.31
N ASP A 247 9.29 -29.07 7.68
CA ASP A 247 8.09 -28.23 7.56
C ASP A 247 7.80 -27.91 6.11
N GLY A 248 8.81 -27.59 5.27
CA GLY A 248 8.63 -27.47 3.82
C GLY A 248 7.99 -28.74 3.23
N ARG A 249 8.46 -29.93 3.66
CA ARG A 249 7.87 -31.23 3.29
C ARG A 249 6.48 -31.48 3.88
N ARG A 250 6.20 -31.09 5.13
CA ARG A 250 4.88 -31.22 5.76
C ARG A 250 3.87 -30.25 5.15
N THR A 251 4.28 -29.03 4.86
CA THR A 251 3.48 -28.06 4.13
C THR A 251 3.27 -28.55 2.72
N ASP A 252 4.30 -29.06 2.03
CA ASP A 252 4.14 -29.68 0.71
C ASP A 252 3.15 -30.85 0.77
N ALA A 253 3.13 -31.66 1.84
CA ALA A 253 2.17 -32.76 2.03
C ALA A 253 0.75 -32.28 2.42
N LEU A 254 0.61 -31.24 3.23
CA LEU A 254 -0.69 -30.58 3.51
C LEU A 254 -1.23 -29.91 2.24
N PHE A 255 -0.34 -29.30 1.46
CA PHE A 255 -0.65 -28.72 0.17
C PHE A 255 -0.83 -29.77 -0.92
N GLU A 256 -0.29 -30.98 -0.79
CA GLU A 256 -0.59 -32.11 -1.66
C GLU A 256 -2.05 -32.53 -1.49
N LYS A 257 -2.54 -32.53 -0.25
CA LYS A 257 -3.97 -32.74 0.04
C LYS A 257 -4.87 -31.60 -0.47
N LEU A 258 -4.40 -30.35 -0.43
CA LEU A 258 -5.10 -29.20 -1.03
C LEU A 258 -4.95 -29.14 -2.57
N ARG A 259 -3.85 -29.67 -3.12
CA ARG A 259 -3.56 -29.83 -4.55
C ARG A 259 -4.43 -30.86 -5.23
N ALA A 260 -5.07 -31.72 -4.44
CA ALA A 260 -6.17 -32.54 -4.90
C ALA A 260 -7.41 -31.70 -5.30
N ALA A 261 -7.39 -30.36 -5.11
CA ALA A 261 -8.29 -29.46 -5.82
C ALA A 261 -8.21 -29.76 -7.33
N PRO A 262 -9.29 -30.24 -7.96
CA PRO A 262 -9.20 -30.80 -9.29
C PRO A 262 -8.71 -29.73 -10.26
N VAL A 263 -7.66 -30.03 -11.01
CA VAL A 263 -7.13 -29.17 -12.09
C VAL A 263 -8.22 -28.62 -13.00
N VAL A 264 -9.31 -29.37 -13.14
CA VAL A 264 -10.55 -28.95 -13.78
C VAL A 264 -11.03 -27.58 -13.29
N ILE A 265 -11.08 -27.32 -11.98
CA ILE A 265 -11.50 -26.02 -11.43
C ILE A 265 -10.54 -24.91 -11.85
N SER A 266 -9.23 -25.13 -11.75
CA SER A 266 -8.23 -24.15 -12.19
C SER A 266 -8.38 -23.80 -13.68
N ARG A 267 -8.66 -24.79 -14.53
CA ARG A 267 -8.91 -24.60 -15.96
C ARG A 267 -10.19 -23.84 -16.23
N ILE A 268 -11.29 -24.22 -15.57
CA ILE A 268 -12.58 -23.53 -15.70
C ILE A 268 -12.44 -22.06 -15.31
N LEU A 269 -11.75 -21.77 -14.19
CA LEU A 269 -11.49 -20.41 -13.76
C LEU A 269 -10.68 -19.63 -14.80
N LEU A 270 -9.57 -20.20 -15.29
CA LEU A 270 -8.77 -19.54 -16.32
C LEU A 270 -9.56 -19.25 -17.60
N ILE A 271 -10.31 -20.23 -18.10
CA ILE A 271 -11.17 -20.05 -19.28
C ILE A 271 -12.21 -18.96 -19.03
N LEU A 272 -12.81 -18.91 -17.84
CA LEU A 272 -13.79 -17.88 -17.48
C LEU A 272 -13.16 -16.48 -17.47
N PHE A 273 -11.96 -16.33 -16.91
CA PHE A 273 -11.23 -15.06 -16.91
C PHE A 273 -10.83 -14.63 -18.33
N ASP A 274 -10.25 -15.53 -19.13
CA ASP A 274 -9.85 -15.23 -20.51
C ASP A 274 -11.08 -14.82 -21.35
N LEU A 275 -12.18 -15.58 -21.27
CA LEU A 275 -13.43 -15.24 -21.98
C LEU A 275 -14.01 -13.91 -21.53
N LEU A 276 -14.00 -13.62 -20.22
CA LEU A 276 -14.49 -12.35 -19.68
C LEU A 276 -13.72 -11.17 -20.28
N TYR A 277 -12.39 -11.25 -20.35
CA TYR A 277 -11.56 -10.17 -20.86
C TYR A 277 -11.66 -10.05 -22.38
N ILE A 278 -11.74 -11.16 -23.13
CA ILE A 278 -12.04 -11.14 -24.57
C ILE A 278 -13.35 -10.41 -24.82
N VAL A 279 -14.43 -10.77 -24.12
CA VAL A 279 -15.74 -10.13 -24.25
C VAL A 279 -15.63 -8.63 -23.91
N PHE A 280 -14.91 -8.28 -22.84
CA PHE A 280 -14.67 -6.89 -22.48
C PHE A 280 -14.00 -6.11 -23.62
N PHE A 281 -12.94 -6.64 -24.22
CA PHE A 281 -12.26 -6.01 -25.35
C PHE A 281 -13.13 -5.96 -26.61
N CYS A 282 -14.02 -6.92 -26.85
CA CYS A 282 -14.98 -6.85 -27.95
C CYS A 282 -15.96 -5.67 -27.80
N PHE A 283 -16.46 -5.41 -26.59
CA PHE A 283 -17.42 -4.32 -26.34
C PHE A 283 -16.78 -2.95 -26.12
N ARG A 284 -15.61 -2.90 -25.47
CA ARG A 284 -14.95 -1.66 -25.03
C ARG A 284 -13.60 -1.41 -25.68
N GLY A 285 -13.17 -2.28 -26.59
CA GLY A 285 -11.87 -2.18 -27.27
C GLY A 285 -11.66 -0.80 -27.89
N ASN A 286 -12.62 -0.29 -28.67
CA ASN A 286 -12.51 1.02 -29.31
C ASN A 286 -12.21 2.14 -28.31
N TYR A 287 -12.94 2.21 -27.19
CA TYR A 287 -12.72 3.24 -26.15
C TYR A 287 -11.29 3.22 -25.57
N TYR A 288 -10.72 2.03 -25.36
CA TYR A 288 -9.37 1.86 -24.81
C TYR A 288 -8.26 1.97 -25.87
N PHE A 289 -8.58 1.67 -27.14
CA PHE A 289 -7.67 1.85 -28.27
C PHE A 289 -7.67 3.29 -28.82
N ASP A 290 -8.74 4.06 -28.60
CA ASP A 290 -8.83 5.48 -28.97
C ASP A 290 -7.77 6.34 -28.25
N SER A 291 -7.37 5.94 -27.02
CA SER A 291 -6.26 6.55 -26.29
C SER A 291 -4.95 6.57 -27.09
N PHE A 292 -4.70 5.56 -27.94
CA PHE A 292 -3.48 5.49 -28.75
C PHE A 292 -3.51 6.48 -29.92
N SER A 293 -4.70 6.91 -30.34
CA SER A 293 -4.89 7.89 -31.41
C SER A 293 -4.93 9.33 -30.90
N GLY A 294 -4.74 9.55 -29.58
CA GLY A 294 -4.79 10.88 -28.96
C GLY A 294 -6.16 11.55 -28.99
N LYS A 295 -7.23 10.80 -29.29
CA LYS A 295 -8.60 11.33 -29.35
C LYS A 295 -9.24 11.24 -27.97
N ILE A 296 -9.72 12.38 -27.47
CA ILE A 296 -10.53 12.45 -26.25
C ILE A 296 -11.98 12.18 -26.66
N GLY A 297 -12.66 11.27 -25.96
CA GLY A 297 -14.10 11.04 -26.18
C GLY A 297 -14.91 12.31 -25.88
N GLU A 298 -15.88 12.62 -26.74
CA GLU A 298 -16.72 13.82 -26.60
C GLU A 298 -17.37 13.88 -25.21
N GLY A 299 -17.18 15.01 -24.51
CA GLY A 299 -17.80 15.27 -23.19
C GLY A 299 -16.92 14.98 -21.96
N PHE A 300 -15.73 14.39 -22.10
CA PHE A 300 -14.81 14.19 -20.97
C PHE A 300 -13.70 15.23 -20.91
N THR A 301 -13.34 15.66 -19.70
CA THR A 301 -12.05 16.35 -19.49
C THR A 301 -10.90 15.34 -19.61
N LEU A 302 -9.73 15.79 -20.06
CA LEU A 302 -8.57 14.89 -20.21
C LEU A 302 -8.16 14.22 -18.90
N ALA A 303 -8.16 14.97 -17.79
CA ALA A 303 -7.86 14.44 -16.46
C ALA A 303 -8.87 13.35 -16.03
N GLU A 304 -10.14 13.53 -16.35
CA GLU A 304 -11.21 12.58 -16.04
C GLU A 304 -11.09 11.32 -16.91
N TYR A 305 -10.82 11.48 -18.20
CA TYR A 305 -10.56 10.36 -19.11
C TYR A 305 -9.35 9.51 -18.69
N ALA A 306 -8.28 10.16 -18.20
CA ALA A 306 -7.05 9.50 -17.78
C ALA A 306 -7.19 8.78 -16.43
N ARG A 307 -7.96 9.33 -15.49
CA ARG A 307 -8.20 8.73 -14.16
C ARG A 307 -9.28 7.65 -14.20
N GLN A 308 -10.29 7.80 -15.04
CA GLN A 308 -11.40 6.86 -15.12
C GLN A 308 -10.94 5.48 -15.64
N GLY A 309 -11.22 4.44 -14.87
CA GLY A 309 -10.87 3.07 -15.21
C GLY A 309 -9.39 2.73 -14.97
N PHE A 310 -8.53 3.69 -14.62
CA PHE A 310 -7.10 3.43 -14.44
C PHE A 310 -6.83 2.49 -13.25
N PHE A 311 -7.43 2.80 -12.10
CA PHE A 311 -7.24 2.00 -10.89
C PHE A 311 -7.88 0.63 -11.02
N GLU A 312 -9.01 0.54 -11.72
CA GLU A 312 -9.70 -0.70 -12.04
C GLU A 312 -8.84 -1.59 -12.95
N LEU A 313 -8.20 -1.03 -13.99
CA LEU A 313 -7.26 -1.76 -14.84
C LEU A 313 -6.04 -2.26 -14.05
N CYS A 314 -5.46 -1.41 -13.19
CA CYS A 314 -4.37 -1.81 -12.29
C CYS A 314 -4.80 -2.92 -11.33
N GLY A 315 -6.01 -2.82 -10.79
CA GLY A 315 -6.63 -3.83 -9.95
C GLY A 315 -6.79 -5.17 -10.67
N ILE A 316 -7.31 -5.15 -11.91
CA ILE A 316 -7.47 -6.35 -12.75
C ILE A 316 -6.11 -7.03 -13.00
N MET A 317 -5.08 -6.27 -13.35
CA MET A 317 -3.72 -6.82 -13.53
C MET A 317 -3.17 -7.45 -12.23
N ALA A 318 -3.35 -6.77 -11.09
CA ALA A 318 -2.95 -7.30 -9.79
C ALA A 318 -3.71 -8.58 -9.42
N VAL A 319 -5.02 -8.64 -9.71
CA VAL A 319 -5.85 -9.84 -9.54
C VAL A 319 -5.35 -10.97 -10.44
N ASN A 320 -5.04 -10.72 -11.70
CA ASN A 320 -4.55 -11.75 -12.63
C ASN A 320 -3.20 -12.33 -12.17
N LEU A 321 -2.29 -11.49 -11.69
CA LEU A 321 -1.03 -11.94 -11.09
C LEU A 321 -1.26 -12.75 -9.80
N PHE A 322 -2.23 -12.34 -8.98
CA PHE A 322 -2.61 -13.07 -7.77
C PHE A 322 -3.23 -14.44 -8.12
N VAL A 323 -4.14 -14.50 -9.09
CA VAL A 323 -4.72 -15.75 -9.62
C VAL A 323 -3.62 -16.68 -10.11
N PHE A 324 -2.64 -16.16 -10.86
CA PHE A 324 -1.47 -16.94 -11.25
C PHE A 324 -0.72 -17.52 -10.04
N CYS A 325 -0.44 -16.70 -9.01
CA CYS A 325 0.22 -17.17 -7.80
C CYS A 325 -0.59 -18.26 -7.08
N VAL A 326 -1.92 -18.10 -6.97
CA VAL A 326 -2.83 -19.06 -6.35
C VAL A 326 -2.86 -20.37 -7.14
N ILE A 327 -3.00 -20.33 -8.46
CA ILE A 327 -2.99 -21.53 -9.31
C ILE A 327 -1.64 -22.24 -9.20
N ARG A 328 -0.53 -21.50 -9.27
CA ARG A 328 0.81 -22.09 -9.12
C ARG A 328 1.04 -22.70 -7.73
N PHE A 329 0.40 -22.15 -6.70
CA PHE A 329 0.43 -22.68 -5.35
C PHE A 329 -0.40 -23.97 -5.24
N LEU A 330 -1.64 -23.94 -5.74
CA LEU A 330 -2.65 -25.01 -5.60
C LEU A 330 -2.56 -26.13 -6.64
N THR A 331 -1.86 -25.97 -7.77
CA THR A 331 -1.77 -27.03 -8.80
C THR A 331 -0.54 -27.91 -8.62
N MET A 332 -0.68 -29.23 -8.84
CA MET A 332 0.45 -30.17 -8.79
C MET A 332 1.52 -29.82 -9.84
N LYS A 333 2.80 -30.02 -9.50
CA LYS A 333 3.95 -29.69 -10.37
C LYS A 333 3.91 -30.36 -11.74
N GLU A 334 3.29 -31.54 -11.85
CA GLU A 334 3.22 -32.29 -13.10
C GLU A 334 2.09 -31.79 -14.02
N GLU A 335 0.95 -31.40 -13.44
CA GLU A 335 -0.21 -30.92 -14.21
C GLU A 335 -0.11 -29.44 -14.60
N TYR A 336 0.63 -28.63 -13.83
CA TYR A 336 1.04 -27.28 -14.21
C TYR A 336 1.90 -27.26 -15.48
N LYS A 337 2.63 -28.35 -15.77
CA LYS A 337 3.43 -28.47 -16.99
C LYS A 337 2.61 -28.80 -18.24
N SER A 338 1.32 -29.11 -18.10
CA SER A 338 0.45 -29.34 -19.25
C SER A 338 0.49 -28.13 -20.19
N ALA A 339 0.70 -28.40 -21.48
CA ALA A 339 0.75 -27.36 -22.51
C ALA A 339 -0.50 -26.48 -22.49
N PHE A 340 -1.67 -27.06 -22.19
CA PHE A 340 -2.94 -26.34 -22.14
C PHE A 340 -2.99 -25.27 -21.04
N ASN A 341 -2.57 -25.62 -19.80
CA ASN A 341 -2.52 -24.66 -18.69
C ASN A 341 -1.52 -23.53 -18.96
N LYS A 342 -0.39 -23.85 -19.63
CA LYS A 342 0.58 -22.84 -20.04
C LYS A 342 0.00 -21.87 -21.06
N VAL A 343 -0.79 -22.36 -22.02
CA VAL A 343 -1.45 -21.52 -23.02
C VAL A 343 -2.46 -20.59 -22.36
N LEU A 344 -3.37 -21.11 -21.53
CA LEU A 344 -4.36 -20.29 -20.81
C LEU A 344 -3.69 -19.23 -19.91
N LEU A 345 -2.69 -19.63 -19.11
CA LEU A 345 -1.95 -18.66 -18.29
C LEU A 345 -1.20 -17.63 -19.13
N SER A 346 -0.66 -18.01 -20.29
CA SER A 346 0.00 -17.06 -21.18
C SER A 346 -1.00 -16.10 -21.80
N LEU A 347 -2.19 -16.59 -22.17
CA LEU A 347 -3.28 -15.77 -22.70
C LEU A 347 -3.74 -14.73 -21.67
N LEU A 348 -4.03 -15.16 -20.44
CA LEU A 348 -4.38 -14.28 -19.32
C LEU A 348 -3.34 -13.18 -19.09
N MET A 349 -2.04 -13.53 -19.15
CA MET A 349 -0.95 -12.57 -19.00
C MET A 349 -0.84 -11.63 -20.21
N CYS A 350 -1.07 -12.12 -21.43
CA CYS A 350 -1.12 -11.28 -22.64
C CYS A 350 -2.24 -10.24 -22.56
N GLU A 351 -3.44 -10.63 -22.14
CA GLU A 351 -4.56 -9.71 -21.92
C GLU A 351 -4.23 -8.67 -20.83
N SER A 352 -3.56 -9.11 -19.76
CA SER A 352 -3.06 -8.22 -18.71
C SER A 352 -2.03 -7.21 -19.24
N ILE A 353 -1.16 -7.61 -20.17
CA ILE A 353 -0.23 -6.71 -20.85
C ILE A 353 -0.99 -5.69 -21.71
N VAL A 354 -2.07 -6.09 -22.40
CA VAL A 354 -2.91 -5.15 -23.16
C VAL A 354 -3.54 -4.10 -22.22
N PHE A 355 -4.03 -4.51 -21.05
CA PHE A 355 -4.49 -3.57 -20.01
C PHE A 355 -3.38 -2.63 -19.52
N ALA A 356 -2.16 -3.14 -19.34
CA ALA A 356 -1.00 -2.33 -18.95
C ALA A 356 -0.66 -1.28 -20.02
N ILE A 357 -0.63 -1.67 -21.29
CA ILE A 357 -0.32 -0.74 -22.39
C ILE A 357 -1.43 0.31 -22.51
N SER A 358 -2.70 -0.09 -22.45
CA SER A 358 -3.82 0.87 -22.54
C SER A 358 -3.82 1.89 -21.39
N SER A 359 -3.60 1.43 -20.16
CA SER A 359 -3.50 2.32 -19.00
C SER A 359 -2.26 3.22 -19.05
N LEU A 360 -1.12 2.74 -19.55
CA LEU A 360 0.07 3.57 -19.78
C LEU A 360 -0.17 4.63 -20.85
N SER A 361 -0.82 4.30 -21.96
CA SER A 361 -1.14 5.28 -23.01
C SER A 361 -1.95 6.46 -22.46
N LYS A 362 -2.94 6.19 -21.62
CA LYS A 362 -3.71 7.23 -20.92
C LYS A 362 -2.85 8.10 -19.98
N LEU A 363 -1.99 7.46 -19.19
CA LEU A 363 -1.09 8.17 -18.27
C LEU A 363 -0.04 9.01 -18.99
N VAL A 364 0.51 8.52 -20.11
CA VAL A 364 1.48 9.26 -20.92
C VAL A 364 0.83 10.50 -21.52
N LEU A 365 -0.39 10.38 -22.04
CA LEU A 365 -1.16 11.54 -22.55
C LEU A 365 -1.45 12.55 -21.42
N TYR A 366 -1.80 12.05 -20.23
CA TYR A 366 -2.02 12.89 -19.05
C TYR A 366 -0.73 13.60 -18.62
N PHE A 367 0.40 12.90 -18.62
CA PHE A 367 1.71 13.46 -18.30
C PHE A 367 2.18 14.47 -19.35
N SER A 368 1.93 14.24 -20.65
CA SER A 368 2.38 15.15 -21.71
C SER A 368 1.69 16.53 -21.66
N ILE A 369 0.49 16.60 -21.09
CA ILE A 369 -0.32 17.82 -21.06
C ILE A 369 -0.23 18.53 -19.70
N TYR A 370 -0.30 17.79 -18.61
CA TYR A 370 -0.27 18.37 -17.25
C TYR A 370 1.11 18.33 -16.60
N GLY A 371 2.12 17.83 -17.29
CA GLY A 371 3.49 17.76 -16.78
C GLY A 371 3.68 16.80 -15.60
N TYR A 372 4.74 17.08 -14.84
CA TYR A 372 5.24 16.19 -13.80
C TYR A 372 4.41 16.26 -12.51
N THR A 373 4.04 15.11 -11.95
CA THR A 373 3.65 14.99 -10.54
C THR A 373 4.14 13.67 -9.96
N ALA A 374 4.43 13.64 -8.67
CA ALA A 374 4.89 12.44 -7.96
C ALA A 374 3.88 11.27 -8.08
N LYS A 375 2.58 11.57 -7.99
CA LYS A 375 1.51 10.56 -8.11
C LYS A 375 1.41 9.98 -9.52
N ARG A 376 1.54 10.79 -10.59
CA ARG A 376 1.57 10.28 -11.98
C ARG A 376 2.76 9.36 -12.20
N LEU A 377 3.94 9.74 -11.71
CA LEU A 377 5.14 8.90 -11.83
C LEU A 377 4.99 7.56 -11.10
N LEU A 378 4.45 7.59 -9.88
CA LEU A 378 4.16 6.38 -9.12
C LEU A 378 3.17 5.47 -9.87
N SER A 379 2.10 6.03 -10.42
CA SER A 379 1.13 5.29 -11.22
C SER A 379 1.76 4.67 -12.47
N MET A 380 2.56 5.44 -13.23
CA MET A 380 3.25 4.92 -14.42
C MET A 380 4.22 3.79 -14.07
N TRP A 381 5.02 3.97 -13.01
CA TRP A 381 5.91 2.91 -12.53
C TRP A 381 5.14 1.67 -12.11
N GLY A 382 4.06 1.83 -11.32
CA GLY A 382 3.24 0.71 -10.87
C GLY A 382 2.68 -0.09 -12.05
N THR A 383 2.17 0.60 -13.07
CA THR A 383 1.66 -0.05 -14.29
C THR A 383 2.75 -0.75 -15.09
N ILE A 384 3.93 -0.13 -15.26
CA ILE A 384 5.08 -0.76 -15.91
C ILE A 384 5.49 -2.03 -15.17
N PHE A 385 5.53 -1.99 -13.83
CA PHE A 385 5.89 -3.14 -13.02
C PHE A 385 4.83 -4.25 -13.09
N LEU A 386 3.54 -3.93 -13.06
CA LEU A 386 2.49 -4.93 -13.27
C LEU A 386 2.62 -5.60 -14.65
N GLY A 387 2.80 -4.82 -15.71
CA GLY A 387 2.99 -5.33 -17.07
C GLY A 387 4.26 -6.18 -17.22
N ALA A 388 5.41 -5.71 -16.73
CA ALA A 388 6.66 -6.46 -16.74
C ALA A 388 6.59 -7.72 -15.86
N GLY A 389 5.82 -7.70 -14.77
CA GLY A 389 5.49 -8.88 -13.97
C GLY A 389 4.76 -9.93 -14.79
N CYS A 390 3.79 -9.53 -15.63
CA CYS A 390 3.10 -10.45 -16.55
C CYS A 390 4.07 -11.07 -17.57
N VAL A 391 4.98 -10.27 -18.14
CA VAL A 391 6.04 -10.77 -19.05
C VAL A 391 6.93 -11.80 -18.34
N LEU A 392 7.36 -11.51 -17.11
CA LEU A 392 8.17 -12.45 -16.32
C LEU A 392 7.42 -13.72 -15.98
N VAL A 393 6.12 -13.65 -15.72
CA VAL A 393 5.29 -14.84 -15.52
C VAL A 393 5.30 -15.72 -16.76
N ILE A 394 5.07 -15.14 -17.96
CA ILE A 394 5.15 -15.85 -19.24
C ILE A 394 6.53 -16.49 -19.40
N LEU A 395 7.61 -15.73 -19.21
CA LEU A 395 8.97 -16.26 -19.29
C LEU A 395 9.20 -17.40 -18.29
N SER A 396 8.64 -17.32 -17.09
CA SER A 396 8.76 -18.37 -16.06
C SER A 396 8.01 -19.66 -16.39
N LEU A 397 7.02 -19.62 -17.30
CA LEU A 397 6.31 -20.81 -17.81
C LEU A 397 7.16 -21.63 -18.79
N PHE A 398 8.05 -20.96 -19.52
CA PHE A 398 8.91 -21.56 -20.55
C PHE A 398 10.35 -21.78 -20.06
N ILE A 399 10.86 -20.91 -19.18
CA ILE A 399 12.24 -20.94 -18.67
C ILE A 399 12.22 -21.25 -17.18
N THR A 400 12.75 -22.42 -16.81
CA THR A 400 12.75 -22.90 -15.41
C THR A 400 13.95 -22.37 -14.64
N ARG A 401 14.12 -21.04 -14.52
CA ARG A 401 15.13 -20.46 -13.62
C ARG A 401 14.51 -20.10 -12.28
N LYS A 402 15.17 -20.53 -11.21
CA LYS A 402 14.73 -20.33 -9.82
C LYS A 402 14.86 -18.87 -9.36
N ASP A 403 15.72 -18.09 -10.02
CA ASP A 403 16.09 -16.74 -9.55
C ASP A 403 15.19 -15.62 -10.05
N PHE A 404 14.30 -15.84 -11.03
CA PHE A 404 13.49 -14.77 -11.63
C PHE A 404 12.67 -13.99 -10.59
N MET A 405 12.01 -14.70 -9.67
CA MET A 405 11.18 -14.06 -8.63
C MET A 405 12.02 -13.31 -7.59
N ARG A 406 13.22 -13.84 -7.28
CA ARG A 406 14.16 -13.17 -6.39
C ARG A 406 14.69 -11.88 -7.01
N ILE A 407 15.08 -11.92 -8.28
CA ILE A 407 15.57 -10.74 -9.01
C ILE A 407 14.43 -9.71 -9.10
N TRP A 408 13.23 -10.15 -9.47
CA TRP A 408 12.06 -9.28 -9.59
C TRP A 408 11.71 -8.53 -8.29
N THR A 409 11.70 -9.23 -7.16
CA THR A 409 11.40 -8.62 -5.85
C THR A 409 12.46 -7.59 -5.43
N VAL A 410 13.74 -7.88 -5.70
CA VAL A 410 14.84 -6.92 -5.44
C VAL A 410 14.74 -5.70 -6.35
N ILE A 411 14.47 -5.88 -7.65
CA ILE A 411 14.29 -4.77 -8.60
C ILE A 411 13.08 -3.92 -8.21
N THR A 412 11.95 -4.54 -7.88
CA THR A 412 10.73 -3.83 -7.47
C THR A 412 10.99 -2.98 -6.23
N MET A 413 11.62 -3.56 -5.20
CA MET A 413 11.92 -2.81 -3.97
C MET A 413 12.93 -1.69 -4.22
N SER A 414 13.97 -1.94 -5.01
CA SER A 414 15.02 -0.95 -5.30
C SER A 414 14.46 0.23 -6.08
N THR A 415 13.65 -0.03 -7.12
CA THR A 415 13.03 1.03 -7.94
C THR A 415 11.93 1.79 -7.20
N TYR A 416 11.17 1.13 -6.31
CA TYR A 416 10.24 1.81 -5.42
C TYR A 416 10.94 2.83 -4.52
N ILE A 417 12.06 2.44 -3.90
CA ILE A 417 12.88 3.36 -3.09
C ILE A 417 13.39 4.53 -3.93
N LEU A 418 13.88 4.26 -5.16
CA LEU A 418 14.33 5.33 -6.07
C LEU A 418 13.21 6.31 -6.41
N ILE A 419 11.97 5.86 -6.56
CA ILE A 419 10.82 6.75 -6.80
C ILE A 419 10.48 7.58 -5.58
N CYS A 420 10.55 7.00 -4.38
CA CYS A 420 10.33 7.76 -3.16
C CYS A 420 11.41 8.84 -2.99
N ILE A 421 12.67 8.54 -3.33
CA ILE A 421 13.76 9.52 -3.35
C ILE A 421 13.50 10.60 -4.40
N ALA A 422 13.19 10.21 -5.64
CA ALA A 422 12.90 11.16 -6.71
C ALA A 422 11.74 12.09 -6.32
N SER A 423 10.64 11.52 -5.83
CA SER A 423 9.48 12.26 -5.30
C SER A 423 9.89 13.28 -4.22
N GLY A 424 10.73 12.88 -3.27
CA GLY A 424 11.25 13.77 -2.24
C GLY A 424 12.09 14.91 -2.81
N ILE A 425 13.00 14.62 -3.74
CA ILE A 425 13.82 15.63 -4.42
C ILE A 425 12.92 16.63 -5.15
N PHE A 426 11.95 16.16 -5.93
CA PHE A 426 11.05 17.02 -6.68
C PHE A 426 10.15 17.86 -5.78
N THR A 427 9.66 17.29 -4.67
CA THR A 427 8.87 18.04 -3.68
C THR A 427 9.72 19.13 -3.03
N PHE A 428 10.98 18.84 -2.72
CA PHE A 428 11.91 19.81 -2.16
C PHE A 428 12.24 20.93 -3.16
N THR A 429 12.53 20.59 -4.42
CA THR A 429 12.80 21.59 -5.47
C THR A 429 11.54 22.38 -5.85
N GLY A 430 10.38 21.74 -5.85
CA GLY A 430 9.09 22.37 -6.11
C GLY A 430 8.64 23.29 -4.98
N SER A 431 8.96 22.96 -3.72
CA SER A 431 8.74 23.87 -2.59
C SER A 431 9.65 25.10 -2.61
N ILE A 432 10.78 25.04 -3.33
CA ILE A 432 11.63 26.20 -3.61
C ILE A 432 11.04 27.03 -4.77
N SER A 433 10.28 26.41 -5.68
CA SER A 433 9.48 27.09 -6.71
C SER A 433 7.99 27.09 -6.35
N ASN A 434 7.60 27.80 -5.29
CA ASN A 434 6.18 27.96 -4.93
C ASN A 434 5.40 28.76 -5.99
N ASN A 435 5.22 28.15 -7.15
CA ASN A 435 4.33 28.62 -8.19
C ASN A 435 2.97 28.02 -7.87
N CYS A 436 1.97 28.87 -7.70
CA CYS A 436 0.59 28.42 -7.68
C CYS A 436 0.18 28.12 -9.13
N GLU A 437 0.30 26.86 -9.54
CA GLU A 437 -0.18 26.45 -10.85
C GLU A 437 -1.71 26.35 -10.85
N VAL A 438 -2.38 27.51 -10.95
CA VAL A 438 -3.83 27.59 -11.12
C VAL A 438 -4.14 27.51 -12.60
N GLN A 439 -4.63 26.35 -13.04
CA GLN A 439 -5.01 26.17 -14.43
C GLN A 439 -6.37 26.81 -14.68
N LEU A 440 -6.37 27.87 -15.50
CA LEU A 440 -7.57 28.57 -15.97
C LEU A 440 -7.94 28.09 -17.38
N GLU A 441 -9.17 27.63 -17.55
CA GLU A 441 -9.73 27.35 -18.88
C GLU A 441 -10.51 28.58 -19.34
N LEU A 442 -9.96 29.34 -20.28
CA LEU A 442 -10.52 30.61 -20.77
C LEU A 442 -11.28 30.39 -22.09
N LYS A 443 -12.53 30.85 -22.18
CA LYS A 443 -13.32 30.90 -23.44
C LYS A 443 -13.11 32.22 -24.19
N ASN A 444 -13.60 32.26 -25.44
CA ASN A 444 -13.28 33.18 -26.55
C ASN A 444 -13.37 34.72 -26.33
N ASP A 445 -13.63 35.26 -25.13
CA ASP A 445 -13.81 36.72 -24.93
C ASP A 445 -12.93 37.36 -23.83
N VAL A 446 -11.97 36.61 -23.27
CA VAL A 446 -11.07 37.16 -22.24
C VAL A 446 -9.93 37.97 -22.88
N LYS A 447 -9.83 39.27 -22.52
CA LYS A 447 -8.79 40.21 -23.00
C LYS A 447 -7.50 40.10 -22.20
N ALA A 448 -7.62 40.06 -20.87
CA ALA A 448 -6.49 39.99 -19.96
C ALA A 448 -6.91 39.23 -18.69
N VAL A 449 -5.94 38.55 -18.10
CA VAL A 449 -6.08 37.96 -16.76
C VAL A 449 -5.03 38.59 -15.87
N THR A 450 -5.46 39.21 -14.78
CA THR A 450 -4.60 39.79 -13.75
C THR A 450 -4.75 38.98 -12.47
N TRP A 451 -3.65 38.61 -11.84
CA TRP A 451 -3.67 38.00 -10.51
C TRP A 451 -2.82 38.77 -9.53
N THR A 452 -3.34 38.93 -8.32
CA THR A 452 -2.72 39.70 -7.24
C THR A 452 -2.64 38.85 -5.98
N PHE A 453 -1.47 38.81 -5.35
CA PHE A 453 -1.22 38.11 -4.10
C PHE A 453 -1.31 39.08 -2.91
N TYR A 454 -1.93 38.65 -1.82
CA TYR A 454 -2.17 39.47 -0.62
C TYR A 454 -1.63 38.82 0.66
N ASP A 455 -1.16 39.63 1.61
CA ASP A 455 -0.77 39.28 2.99
C ASP A 455 -2.03 39.11 3.89
N SER A 456 -1.91 38.41 5.04
CA SER A 456 -2.86 38.40 6.17
C SER A 456 -3.51 39.74 6.54
N ASN A 457 -2.81 40.85 6.34
CA ASN A 457 -3.26 42.22 6.62
C ASN A 457 -3.98 42.88 5.42
N GLY A 458 -4.08 42.19 4.29
CA GLY A 458 -4.69 42.66 3.05
C GLY A 458 -3.82 43.57 2.19
N GLU A 459 -2.50 43.64 2.46
CA GLU A 459 -1.55 44.38 1.62
C GLU A 459 -1.17 43.59 0.37
N GLU A 460 -1.12 44.28 -0.78
CA GLU A 460 -0.71 43.71 -2.06
C GLU A 460 0.79 43.42 -2.09
N ILE A 461 1.15 42.17 -2.35
CA ILE A 461 2.54 41.71 -2.39
C ILE A 461 3.08 41.79 -3.82
N GLU A 462 2.31 41.27 -4.78
CA GLU A 462 2.73 41.16 -6.17
C GLU A 462 1.51 41.01 -7.09
N THR A 463 1.52 41.72 -8.23
CA THR A 463 0.47 41.67 -9.26
C THR A 463 1.09 41.33 -10.61
N HIS A 464 0.50 40.37 -11.31
CA HIS A 464 0.90 39.99 -12.65
C HIS A 464 -0.31 40.06 -13.58
N THR A 465 -0.09 40.53 -14.81
CA THR A 465 -1.11 40.58 -15.86
C THR A 465 -0.61 39.83 -17.07
N GLU A 466 -1.44 38.93 -17.59
CA GLU A 466 -1.20 38.23 -18.85
C GLU A 466 -2.26 38.63 -19.87
N ASP A 467 -1.81 39.35 -20.90
CA ASP A 467 -2.67 39.80 -22.00
C ASP A 467 -2.84 38.70 -23.06
N ASN A 468 -4.07 38.55 -23.55
CA ASN A 468 -4.39 37.57 -24.58
C ASN A 468 -4.48 38.26 -25.95
N ASN A 469 -3.40 38.17 -26.74
CA ASN A 469 -3.25 38.85 -28.04
C ASN A 469 -4.10 38.28 -29.20
N GLY A 470 -5.16 37.53 -28.92
CA GLY A 470 -6.20 37.21 -29.89
C GLY A 470 -6.02 35.92 -30.70
N GLU A 471 -5.06 35.07 -30.37
CA GLU A 471 -4.97 33.71 -30.92
C GLU A 471 -4.78 32.72 -29.77
N LEU A 472 -5.84 31.99 -29.40
CA LEU A 472 -5.87 30.57 -28.97
C LEU A 472 -7.12 30.28 -28.13
N ILE A 473 -7.71 29.11 -28.40
CA ILE A 473 -9.00 28.62 -27.85
C ILE A 473 -8.81 27.92 -26.48
N TYR A 474 -7.58 27.68 -26.03
CA TYR A 474 -7.27 27.07 -24.73
C TYR A 474 -5.87 27.50 -24.28
N LYS A 475 -5.74 28.23 -23.16
CA LYS A 475 -4.43 28.64 -22.63
C LYS A 475 -4.36 28.36 -21.14
N ASN A 476 -3.42 27.51 -20.74
CA ASN A 476 -3.10 27.28 -19.33
C ASN A 476 -2.26 28.45 -18.83
N VAL A 477 -2.82 29.25 -17.93
CA VAL A 477 -2.07 30.27 -17.19
C VAL A 477 -1.44 29.61 -15.96
N THR A 478 -0.20 29.94 -15.62
CA THR A 478 0.47 29.49 -14.40
C THR A 478 0.76 30.72 -13.54
N LEU A 479 0.22 30.76 -12.31
CA LEU A 479 0.44 31.91 -11.44
C LEU A 479 1.81 31.77 -10.78
N PHE A 480 2.70 32.69 -11.11
CA PHE A 480 4.01 32.79 -10.48
C PHE A 480 3.94 33.79 -9.31
N CYS A 481 4.54 33.46 -8.17
CA CYS A 481 4.78 34.40 -7.07
C CYS A 481 6.25 34.33 -6.68
N SER A 482 6.92 35.49 -6.65
CA SER A 482 8.34 35.58 -6.31
C SER A 482 8.61 35.46 -4.80
N LYS A 483 7.60 35.70 -3.95
CA LYS A 483 7.72 35.70 -2.47
C LYS A 483 6.61 34.87 -1.81
N PRO A 484 6.71 33.56 -1.92
CA PRO A 484 5.62 32.66 -1.58
C PRO A 484 5.37 32.45 -0.09
N GLU A 485 6.32 32.79 0.76
CA GLU A 485 6.20 32.67 2.22
C GLU A 485 5.38 33.81 2.85
N LYS A 486 4.90 34.77 2.04
CA LYS A 486 4.29 36.02 2.51
C LYS A 486 2.81 36.18 2.17
N TYR A 487 2.21 35.32 1.33
CA TYR A 487 0.84 35.52 0.86
C TYR A 487 -0.13 34.48 1.44
N ASP A 488 -1.33 34.93 1.84
CA ASP A 488 -2.38 34.11 2.45
C ASP A 488 -3.60 33.90 1.54
N TYR A 489 -3.83 34.80 0.59
CA TYR A 489 -4.84 34.64 -0.43
C TYR A 489 -4.42 35.33 -1.73
N TYR A 490 -5.00 34.91 -2.85
CA TYR A 490 -4.78 35.51 -4.15
C TYR A 490 -6.10 35.81 -4.84
N THR A 491 -6.16 36.92 -5.55
CA THR A 491 -7.31 37.33 -6.34
C THR A 491 -6.99 37.13 -7.82
N ILE A 492 -7.95 36.62 -8.58
CA ILE A 492 -7.88 36.60 -10.04
C ILE A 492 -8.95 37.57 -10.57
N ASN A 493 -8.49 38.60 -11.28
CA ASN A 493 -9.32 39.54 -12.02
C ASN A 493 -9.28 39.18 -13.51
N ILE A 494 -10.45 39.12 -14.13
CA ILE A 494 -10.60 38.81 -15.55
C ILE A 494 -11.27 39.99 -16.23
N THR A 495 -10.57 40.57 -17.20
CA THR A 495 -11.04 41.72 -17.97
C THR A 495 -11.53 41.23 -19.33
N ASN A 496 -12.81 41.48 -19.63
CA ASN A 496 -13.40 41.18 -20.93
C ASN A 496 -13.04 42.28 -21.97
N ARG A 497 -13.09 41.94 -23.26
CA ARG A 497 -13.08 42.90 -24.37
C ARG A 497 -14.25 43.90 -24.32
N SER A 498 -15.38 43.54 -23.71
CA SER A 498 -16.54 44.42 -23.48
C SER A 498 -16.37 45.44 -22.35
N GLY A 499 -15.34 45.31 -21.50
CA GLY A 499 -15.05 46.24 -20.40
C GLY A 499 -15.67 45.87 -19.04
N ASP A 500 -16.34 44.73 -18.92
CA ASP A 500 -16.79 44.21 -17.62
C ASP A 500 -15.65 43.45 -16.93
N ASP A 501 -15.26 43.93 -15.74
CA ASP A 501 -14.27 43.28 -14.88
C ASP A 501 -14.97 42.33 -13.89
N LYS A 502 -14.50 41.08 -13.81
CA LYS A 502 -14.90 40.14 -12.76
C LYS A 502 -13.73 39.80 -11.87
N ARG A 503 -13.96 39.95 -10.56
CA ARG A 503 -13.05 39.59 -9.48
C ARG A 503 -13.48 38.26 -8.87
N VAL A 504 -12.57 37.31 -8.74
CA VAL A 504 -12.77 36.08 -7.96
C VAL A 504 -11.64 35.91 -6.95
N ASP A 505 -11.99 35.85 -5.68
CA ASP A 505 -11.04 35.73 -4.57
C ASP A 505 -10.86 34.26 -4.19
N TYR A 506 -9.61 33.78 -4.13
CA TYR A 506 -9.26 32.41 -3.75
C TYR A 506 -8.30 32.42 -2.56
N PHE A 507 -8.68 31.73 -1.48
CA PHE A 507 -7.86 31.61 -0.26
C PHE A 507 -6.80 30.50 -0.43
N HIS A 508 -5.55 30.79 -0.06
CA HIS A 508 -4.38 29.97 -0.40
C HIS A 508 -4.45 28.55 0.18
N GLU A 509 -4.99 28.39 1.39
CA GLU A 509 -5.10 27.08 2.06
C GLU A 509 -6.12 26.11 1.41
N GLN A 510 -7.11 26.61 0.66
CA GLN A 510 -8.16 25.76 0.08
C GLN A 510 -7.85 25.23 -1.32
N TYR A 511 -6.97 25.88 -2.09
CA TYR A 511 -6.87 25.66 -3.54
C TYR A 511 -5.46 25.33 -4.05
N LYS A 512 -4.56 24.88 -3.17
CA LYS A 512 -3.23 24.39 -3.58
C LYS A 512 -3.42 23.21 -4.55
N ASP A 513 -2.85 23.32 -5.76
CA ASP A 513 -2.99 22.35 -6.86
C ASP A 513 -4.41 22.16 -7.42
N THR A 514 -5.29 23.17 -7.34
CA THR A 514 -6.68 23.07 -7.83
C THR A 514 -6.84 23.64 -9.23
N ILE A 515 -7.56 22.91 -10.11
CA ILE A 515 -7.92 23.39 -11.44
C ILE A 515 -9.19 24.22 -11.33
N ILE A 516 -9.14 25.46 -11.79
CA ILE A 516 -10.25 26.41 -11.69
C ILE A 516 -10.83 26.57 -13.09
N ARG A 517 -11.98 25.95 -13.33
CA ARG A 517 -12.67 26.08 -14.62
C ARG A 517 -13.56 27.31 -14.59
N ILE A 518 -13.42 28.19 -15.58
CA ILE A 518 -14.25 29.38 -15.72
C ILE A 518 -15.04 29.28 -17.01
N THR A 519 -16.32 28.95 -16.90
CA THR A 519 -17.19 28.76 -18.06
C THR A 519 -18.20 29.89 -18.18
N GLU A 520 -18.27 30.50 -19.36
CA GLU A 520 -19.34 31.42 -19.74
C GLU A 520 -20.64 30.64 -20.00
N ASN A 521 -21.73 31.04 -19.33
CA ASN A 521 -23.10 30.63 -19.68
C ASN A 521 -23.66 31.54 -20.77
N ASP A 522 -24.71 31.09 -21.46
CA ASP A 522 -25.39 31.78 -22.58
C ASP A 522 -25.90 33.20 -22.26
N ASN A 523 -25.89 33.61 -20.98
CA ASN A 523 -26.23 34.95 -20.51
C ASN A 523 -25.00 35.86 -20.25
N GLY A 524 -23.79 35.46 -20.66
CA GLY A 524 -22.54 36.19 -20.37
C GLY A 524 -22.06 36.07 -18.92
N ILE A 525 -22.64 35.14 -18.14
CA ILE A 525 -22.30 34.95 -16.73
C ILE A 525 -21.30 33.80 -16.60
N TYR A 526 -20.04 34.12 -16.28
CA TYR A 526 -19.04 33.13 -15.90
C TYR A 526 -19.37 32.44 -14.56
N HIS A 527 -19.30 31.11 -14.53
CA HIS A 527 -19.28 30.28 -13.32
C HIS A 527 -17.86 29.76 -13.08
N SER A 528 -17.35 29.87 -11.85
CA SER A 528 -16.16 29.15 -11.41
C SER A 528 -16.57 27.80 -10.81
N SER A 529 -15.97 26.73 -11.29
CA SER A 529 -16.04 25.42 -10.64
C SER A 529 -14.63 25.00 -10.21
N ILE A 530 -14.50 24.71 -8.93
CA ILE A 530 -13.30 24.16 -8.30
C ILE A 530 -13.36 22.64 -8.48
N ARG A 531 -12.29 22.01 -8.99
CA ARG A 531 -12.25 20.55 -9.23
C ARG A 531 -10.99 19.87 -8.73
#